data_AF-A0A8C5J442-F1
#
_entry.id   AF-A0A8C5J442-F1
#
_cell.length_a   1.000
_cell.length_b   1.000
_cell.length_c   1.000
_cell.angle_alpha   90.00
_cell.angle_beta   90.00
_cell.angle_gamma   90.00
#
_symmetry.space_group_name_H-M   'P 1'
#
loop_
_entity.id
_entity.type
_entity.pdbx_description
1 polymer ?
#
loop_
_entity_poly.entity_id
_entity_poly.type
_entity_poly.pdbx_seq_one_letter_code
_entity_poly.pdbx_strand_id
1 'polypeptide(L)'
;MAFAQSHIMAARRHQHSRLIIEVDEYSSNPTQAFTFYNINQGRFQPPHVQMQPWFYGWGFNLPRGQALLEKWNLIPDGIDILITHGPPLGFLDWVPKKMQRVGCVELLNTVQRRIQPRLHVFGHIHEGYGVMADGTTTYVNASVCTVNYQPLNPPIVIDLPTPRNT
;
A
#
# COMPACT_ATOMS: atom_id res chain seq x y z
N MET A 1 -40.89 -9.82 -28.47
CA MET A 1 -40.43 -9.09 -29.69
C MET A 1 -39.13 -8.40 -29.29
N ALA A 2 -37.97 -8.96 -29.63
CA ALA A 2 -37.18 -8.70 -30.86
C ALA A 2 -36.80 -7.21 -30.95
N PHE A 3 -35.54 -6.78 -30.95
CA PHE A 3 -34.47 -7.14 -31.89
C PHE A 3 -33.05 -6.92 -31.32
N ALA A 4 -32.08 -7.58 -31.97
CA ALA A 4 -30.65 -7.64 -31.69
C ALA A 4 -29.79 -6.74 -32.63
N GLN A 5 -28.46 -6.83 -32.42
CA GLN A 5 -27.28 -6.53 -33.29
C GLN A 5 -26.47 -5.29 -32.88
N SER A 6 -25.34 -5.46 -32.17
CA SER A 6 -23.98 -5.86 -32.61
C SER A 6 -23.21 -4.75 -33.32
N HIS A 7 -22.12 -4.27 -32.72
CA HIS A 7 -20.94 -3.73 -33.44
C HIS A 7 -19.65 -4.10 -32.71
N ILE A 8 -18.81 -4.86 -33.41
CA ILE A 8 -17.40 -5.13 -33.14
C ILE A 8 -16.61 -3.93 -33.65
N MET A 9 -15.72 -3.33 -32.85
CA MET A 9 -14.60 -2.52 -33.38
C MET A 9 -13.36 -2.62 -32.46
N ALA A 10 -12.42 -3.43 -32.93
CA ALA A 10 -10.96 -3.37 -32.80
C ALA A 10 -10.32 -2.51 -31.68
N ALA A 11 -9.68 -3.20 -30.73
CA ALA A 11 -8.59 -2.60 -29.97
C ALA A 11 -7.34 -2.49 -30.87
N ARG A 12 -7.05 -1.27 -31.34
CA ARG A 12 -5.74 -0.93 -31.91
C ARG A 12 -4.69 -0.92 -30.81
N ARG A 13 -3.53 -1.52 -31.08
CA ARG A 13 -2.38 -1.59 -30.19
C ARG A 13 -1.44 -0.38 -30.35
N HIS A 14 -0.78 -0.06 -29.22
CA HIS A 14 0.47 0.69 -29.00
C HIS A 14 0.47 2.23 -29.06
N GLN A 15 0.57 2.87 -27.88
CA GLN A 15 1.73 3.69 -27.47
C GLN A 15 1.65 3.93 -25.94
N HIS A 16 2.74 3.73 -25.20
CA HIS A 16 2.93 3.95 -23.74
C HIS A 16 1.71 4.50 -22.96
N SER A 17 0.78 3.63 -22.55
CA SER A 17 -0.33 4.04 -21.69
C SER A 17 0.15 4.12 -20.24
N ARG A 18 0.35 5.34 -19.74
CA ARG A 18 0.45 5.60 -18.30
C ARG A 18 -0.85 5.08 -17.67
N LEU A 19 -0.78 4.04 -16.86
CA LEU A 19 -1.93 3.58 -16.09
C LEU A 19 -2.10 4.56 -14.92
N ILE A 20 -3.04 5.49 -15.04
CA ILE A 20 -3.47 6.33 -13.92
C ILE A 20 -4.45 5.49 -13.12
N ILE A 21 -4.05 5.09 -11.92
CA ILE A 21 -4.95 4.48 -10.95
C ILE A 21 -5.51 5.64 -10.12
N GLU A 22 -6.72 6.08 -10.45
CA GLU A 22 -7.48 6.98 -9.59
C GLU A 22 -8.00 6.16 -8.40
N VAL A 23 -7.71 6.61 -7.18
CA VAL A 23 -8.27 6.03 -5.96
C VAL A 23 -9.67 6.60 -5.80
N ASP A 24 -10.60 6.12 -6.62
CA ASP A 24 -12.01 6.44 -6.47
C ASP A 24 -12.60 5.59 -5.34
N GLU A 25 -13.34 6.27 -4.46
CA GLU A 25 -14.02 5.79 -3.26
C GLU A 25 -13.18 5.63 -1.99
N TYR A 26 -13.16 6.72 -1.21
CA TYR A 26 -13.06 6.61 0.24
C TYR A 26 -14.29 5.85 0.74
N SER A 27 -14.10 4.60 1.17
CA SER A 27 -15.16 3.84 1.81
C SER A 27 -15.70 4.62 3.01
N SER A 28 -16.99 4.94 3.00
CA SER A 28 -17.69 5.57 4.14
C SER A 28 -17.85 4.61 5.33
N ASN A 29 -17.37 3.37 5.21
CA ASN A 29 -17.32 2.39 6.28
C ASN A 29 -15.92 2.40 6.91
N PRO A 30 -15.75 2.87 8.16
CA PRO A 30 -14.45 3.14 8.77
C PRO A 30 -13.57 1.90 8.99
N THR A 31 -13.98 0.69 8.58
CA THR A 31 -13.33 -0.60 8.86
C THR A 31 -12.36 -1.14 7.80
N GLN A 32 -11.93 -0.33 6.84
CA GLN A 32 -11.27 -0.83 5.63
C GLN A 32 -9.88 -0.25 5.37
N ALA A 33 -9.02 -1.12 4.82
CA ALA A 33 -7.98 -0.87 3.81
C ALA A 33 -6.56 -1.37 4.16
N PHE A 34 -6.33 -2.68 3.96
CA PHE A 34 -5.15 -3.05 3.17
C PHE A 34 -5.55 -3.01 1.70
N THR A 35 -4.64 -2.51 0.86
CA THR A 35 -4.81 -2.54 -0.59
C THR A 35 -3.54 -3.11 -1.16
N PHE A 36 -3.61 -4.13 -2.01
CA PHE A 36 -2.46 -4.59 -2.79
C PHE A 36 -2.84 -4.56 -4.27
N TYR A 37 -1.84 -4.36 -5.11
CA TYR A 37 -2.01 -4.27 -6.56
C TYR A 37 -1.06 -5.25 -7.24
N ASN A 38 -1.60 -6.02 -8.18
CA ASN A 38 -0.83 -6.78 -9.15
C ASN A 38 -1.03 -6.09 -10.51
N ILE A 39 0.05 -5.56 -11.09
CA ILE A 39 0.00 -4.71 -12.28
C ILE A 39 -0.55 -5.48 -13.49
N ASN A 40 -0.52 -6.82 -13.47
CA ASN A 40 -0.95 -7.67 -14.58
C ASN A 40 -2.37 -8.25 -14.43
N GLN A 41 -2.98 -8.20 -13.23
CA GLN A 41 -4.24 -8.94 -13.00
C GLN A 41 -5.48 -8.05 -12.86
N GLY A 42 -5.34 -6.71 -12.80
CA GLY A 42 -6.46 -5.76 -12.76
C GLY A 42 -7.48 -5.98 -11.63
N ARG A 43 -7.21 -6.90 -10.70
CA ARG A 43 -8.15 -7.30 -9.65
C ARG A 43 -7.73 -6.70 -8.32
N PHE A 44 -8.50 -5.68 -7.93
CA PHE A 44 -8.68 -5.24 -6.57
C PHE A 44 -9.52 -6.28 -5.83
N GLN A 45 -8.95 -6.97 -4.84
CA GLN A 45 -9.72 -7.76 -3.88
C GLN A 45 -9.18 -7.46 -2.49
N PRO A 46 -9.93 -6.74 -1.64
CA PRO A 46 -9.52 -6.51 -0.26
C PRO A 46 -9.88 -7.75 0.58
N PRO A 47 -8.91 -8.53 1.09
CA PRO A 47 -9.18 -9.27 2.30
C PRO A 47 -9.30 -8.26 3.44
N HIS A 48 -10.38 -8.42 4.19
CA HIS A 48 -10.73 -7.59 5.33
C HIS A 48 -9.56 -7.46 6.31
N VAL A 49 -9.58 -6.35 7.06
CA VAL A 49 -8.88 -6.10 8.32
C VAL A 49 -7.58 -5.27 8.17
N GLN A 50 -7.64 -3.93 8.24
CA GLN A 50 -6.49 -3.09 8.60
C GLN A 50 -6.00 -3.46 9.99
N MET A 51 -4.69 -3.63 10.17
CA MET A 51 -4.06 -3.77 11.49
C MET A 51 -2.72 -3.04 11.57
N GLN A 52 -2.55 -2.26 12.62
CA GLN A 52 -1.31 -1.62 13.02
C GLN A 52 -0.89 -2.14 14.40
N PRO A 53 0.40 -2.08 14.75
CA PRO A 53 0.81 -2.29 16.13
C PRO A 53 0.03 -1.35 17.06
N TRP A 54 -0.38 -1.89 18.20
CA TRP A 54 -1.17 -1.14 19.17
C TRP A 54 -0.67 0.30 19.41
N PHE A 55 -1.57 1.27 19.23
CA PHE A 55 -1.30 2.69 19.42
C PHE A 55 -2.51 3.42 20.04
N TYR A 56 -2.36 3.89 21.29
CA TYR A 56 -3.35 4.67 22.06
C TYR A 56 -4.81 4.17 22.03
N GLY A 57 -5.04 2.87 21.83
CA GLY A 57 -6.40 2.32 21.73
C GLY A 57 -7.21 2.78 20.52
N TRP A 58 -6.55 3.30 19.48
CA TRP A 58 -7.19 3.69 18.23
C TRP A 58 -7.74 2.46 17.47
N GLY A 59 -8.54 2.71 16.43
CA GLY A 59 -9.03 1.64 15.56
C GLY A 59 -7.88 0.83 14.92
N PHE A 60 -8.19 -0.41 14.52
CA PHE A 60 -7.27 -1.25 13.74
C PHE A 60 -6.00 -1.64 14.48
N ASN A 61 -6.07 -1.86 15.79
CA ASN A 61 -4.90 -2.27 16.58
C ASN A 61 -4.88 -3.79 16.81
N LEU A 62 -3.70 -4.38 16.66
CA LEU A 62 -3.38 -5.71 17.20
C LEU A 62 -2.13 -5.64 18.08
N PRO A 63 -1.99 -6.56 19.05
CA PRO A 63 -0.73 -6.73 19.74
C PRO A 63 0.37 -7.11 18.75
N ARG A 64 1.59 -6.62 19.00
CA ARG A 64 2.79 -7.02 18.25
C ARG A 64 3.03 -8.54 18.37
N GLY A 65 3.76 -9.11 17.42
CA GLY A 65 4.00 -10.55 17.37
C GLY A 65 2.95 -11.31 16.56
N GLN A 66 2.56 -12.48 17.08
CA GLN A 66 1.80 -13.49 16.35
C GLN A 66 0.48 -12.98 15.73
N ALA A 67 -0.28 -12.15 16.45
CA ALA A 67 -1.55 -11.63 15.95
C ALA A 67 -1.39 -10.77 14.69
N LEU A 68 -0.35 -9.93 14.63
CA LEU A 68 -0.02 -9.16 13.43
C LEU A 68 0.51 -10.07 12.32
N LEU A 69 1.40 -11.01 12.66
CA LEU A 69 1.96 -11.95 11.68
C LEU A 69 0.88 -12.75 10.96
N GLU A 70 -0.15 -13.22 11.68
CA GLU A 70 -1.29 -13.93 11.09
C GLU A 70 -2.02 -13.10 10.03
N LYS A 71 -2.10 -11.77 10.21
CA LYS A 71 -2.66 -10.87 9.21
C LYS A 71 -1.73 -10.67 8.03
N TRP A 72 -0.43 -10.49 8.27
CA TRP A 72 0.55 -10.33 7.21
C TRP A 72 0.73 -11.58 6.36
N ASN A 73 0.48 -12.76 6.92
CA ASN A 73 0.47 -14.02 6.18
C ASN A 73 -0.69 -14.13 5.18
N LEU A 74 -1.71 -13.28 5.27
CA LEU A 74 -2.80 -13.24 4.29
C LEU A 74 -2.42 -12.50 3.00
N ILE A 75 -1.29 -11.76 2.99
CA ILE A 75 -0.83 -11.06 1.78
C ILE A 75 -0.37 -12.12 0.77
N PRO A 76 -0.94 -12.17 -0.44
CA PRO A 76 -0.54 -13.15 -1.45
C PRO A 76 0.89 -12.88 -1.94
N ASP A 77 1.55 -13.94 -2.41
CA ASP A 77 2.84 -13.83 -3.09
C ASP A 77 2.69 -13.22 -4.50
N GLY A 78 3.78 -12.69 -5.05
CA GLY A 78 3.80 -12.17 -6.42
C GLY A 78 3.04 -10.86 -6.64
N ILE A 79 2.79 -10.09 -5.57
CA ILE A 79 2.24 -8.73 -5.67
C ILE A 79 3.34 -7.73 -6.05
N ASP A 80 2.99 -6.75 -6.88
CA ASP A 80 3.92 -5.68 -7.25
C ASP A 80 3.89 -4.53 -6.24
N ILE A 81 2.71 -4.22 -5.73
CA ILE A 81 2.45 -3.06 -4.87
C ILE A 81 1.73 -3.51 -3.61
N LEU A 82 2.29 -3.17 -2.46
CA LEU A 82 1.66 -3.32 -1.14
C LEU A 82 1.27 -1.93 -0.61
N ILE A 83 0.06 -1.80 -0.06
CA ILE A 83 -0.39 -0.61 0.65
C ILE A 83 -0.85 -1.01 2.06
N THR A 84 -0.24 -0.40 3.07
CA THR A 84 -0.60 -0.57 4.50
C THR A 84 -0.85 0.78 5.15
N HIS A 85 -1.56 0.82 6.27
CA HIS A 85 -1.73 2.08 6.99
C HIS A 85 -0.40 2.56 7.63
N GLY A 86 0.27 1.66 8.37
CA GLY A 86 1.52 1.96 9.07
C GLY A 86 2.76 1.36 8.40
N PRO A 87 3.96 1.83 8.79
CA PRO A 87 5.22 1.40 8.20
C PRO A 87 5.72 0.03 8.71
N PRO A 88 6.54 -0.68 7.91
CA PRO A 88 7.41 -1.73 8.43
C PRO A 88 8.52 -1.12 9.30
N LEU A 89 9.07 -1.92 10.21
CA LEU A 89 10.16 -1.45 11.08
C LEU A 89 11.36 -0.96 10.26
N GLY A 90 11.93 0.18 10.64
CA GLY A 90 13.18 0.72 10.07
C GLY A 90 13.01 1.58 8.82
N PHE A 91 11.83 1.60 8.19
CA PHE A 91 11.54 2.41 7.02
C PHE A 91 10.54 3.51 7.37
N LEU A 92 11.01 4.76 7.39
CA LEU A 92 10.16 5.95 7.55
C LEU A 92 9.23 5.91 8.79
N ASP A 93 9.72 5.28 9.87
CA ASP A 93 8.96 4.94 11.08
C ASP A 93 9.57 5.52 12.37
N TRP A 94 10.49 6.50 12.25
CA TRP A 94 11.08 7.19 13.40
C TRP A 94 10.12 8.24 13.94
N VAL A 95 9.90 8.23 15.26
CA VAL A 95 9.12 9.24 15.96
C VAL A 95 10.06 10.01 16.89
N PRO A 96 10.54 11.21 16.52
CA PRO A 96 11.49 12.01 17.31
C PRO A 96 10.99 12.28 18.73
N LYS A 97 9.70 12.60 18.91
CA LYS A 97 9.12 12.87 20.24
C LYS A 97 9.21 11.68 21.20
N LYS A 98 9.27 10.45 20.66
CA LYS A 98 9.38 9.21 21.44
C LYS A 98 10.79 8.62 21.41
N MET A 99 11.71 9.22 20.65
CA MET A 99 13.07 8.72 20.42
C MET A 99 13.10 7.22 20.06
N GLN A 100 12.13 6.77 19.24
CA GLN A 100 11.99 5.35 18.93
C GLN A 100 11.46 5.11 17.51
N ARG A 101 11.71 3.90 17.03
CA ARG A 101 11.11 3.31 15.83
C ARG A 101 9.79 2.65 16.20
N VAL A 102 8.74 2.87 15.42
CA VAL A 102 7.38 2.35 15.71
C VAL A 102 6.86 1.40 14.65
N GLY A 103 7.60 1.14 13.58
CA GLY A 103 7.17 0.22 12.53
C GLY A 103 7.00 -1.22 13.03
N CYS A 104 6.28 -2.02 12.24
CA CYS A 104 6.00 -3.42 12.56
C CYS A 104 7.15 -4.33 12.08
N VAL A 105 7.72 -5.13 13.00
CA VAL A 105 8.81 -6.06 12.67
C VAL A 105 8.31 -7.26 11.87
N GLU A 106 7.10 -7.73 12.15
CA GLU A 106 6.46 -8.81 11.41
C GLU A 106 6.20 -8.39 9.96
N LEU A 107 5.72 -7.15 9.75
CA LEU A 107 5.51 -6.58 8.41
C LEU A 107 6.84 -6.46 7.65
N LEU A 108 7.90 -5.98 8.30
CA LEU A 108 9.24 -5.94 7.71
C LEU A 108 9.68 -7.33 7.23
N ASN A 109 9.54 -8.35 8.09
CA ASN A 109 9.91 -9.72 7.75
C ASN A 109 9.07 -10.25 6.58
N THR A 110 7.76 -9.99 6.56
CA THR A 110 6.90 -10.36 5.43
C THR A 110 7.36 -9.71 4.14
N VAL A 111 7.59 -8.38 4.16
CA VAL A 111 8.01 -7.61 2.98
C VAL A 111 9.35 -8.10 2.44
N GLN A 112 10.38 -8.14 3.27
CA GLN A 112 11.74 -8.41 2.79
C GLN A 112 12.04 -9.87 2.49
N ARG A 113 11.37 -10.81 3.17
CA ARG A 113 11.71 -12.24 3.09
C ARG A 113 10.73 -13.08 2.28
N ARG A 114 9.49 -12.61 2.09
CA ARG A 114 8.44 -13.40 1.45
C ARG A 114 7.91 -12.74 0.19
N ILE A 115 7.28 -11.58 0.32
CA ILE A 115 6.50 -11.01 -0.79
C ILE A 115 7.33 -10.12 -1.71
N GLN A 116 8.35 -9.43 -1.18
CA GLN A 116 9.30 -8.59 -1.92
C GLN A 116 8.65 -7.71 -3.01
N PRO A 117 7.62 -6.90 -2.67
CA PRO A 117 6.94 -6.04 -3.62
C PRO A 117 7.92 -5.00 -4.17
N ARG A 118 7.63 -4.49 -5.36
CA ARG A 118 8.42 -3.42 -5.98
C ARG A 118 8.17 -2.08 -5.27
N LEU A 119 6.95 -1.89 -4.77
CA LEU A 119 6.53 -0.69 -4.05
C LEU A 119 5.72 -1.06 -2.79
N HIS A 120 6.08 -0.46 -1.66
CA HIS A 120 5.31 -0.51 -0.42
C HIS A 120 4.94 0.91 0.01
N VAL A 121 3.66 1.25 -0.11
CA VAL A 121 3.11 2.56 0.29
C VAL A 121 2.45 2.47 1.66
N PHE A 122 2.69 3.44 2.51
CA PHE A 122 2.06 3.58 3.82
C PHE A 122 2.00 5.04 4.26
N GLY A 123 1.51 5.29 5.47
CA GLY A 123 1.47 6.62 6.08
C GLY A 123 1.62 6.51 7.59
N HIS A 124 0.64 7.09 8.30
CA HIS A 124 0.51 7.09 9.77
C HIS A 124 1.58 7.89 10.53
N ILE A 125 2.86 7.72 10.21
CA ILE A 125 3.98 8.41 10.87
C ILE A 125 4.28 9.69 10.09
N HIS A 126 3.67 10.80 10.51
CA HIS A 126 3.76 12.08 9.80
C HIS A 126 5.19 12.62 9.71
N GLU A 127 6.02 12.34 10.72
CA GLU A 127 7.45 12.66 10.74
C GLU A 127 8.25 11.94 9.66
N GLY A 128 7.72 10.81 9.18
CA GLY A 128 8.39 9.95 8.23
C GLY A 128 8.04 10.22 6.78
N TYR A 129 7.28 11.27 6.43
CA TYR A 129 6.95 11.56 5.03
C TYR A 129 8.20 11.53 4.13
N GLY A 130 8.14 10.76 3.05
CA GLY A 130 9.27 10.61 2.13
C GLY A 130 9.38 9.23 1.49
N VAL A 131 10.58 8.92 0.99
CA VAL A 131 10.88 7.72 0.21
C VAL A 131 12.19 7.09 0.70
N MET A 132 12.21 5.76 0.83
CA MET A 132 13.40 4.94 1.09
C MET A 132 13.40 3.71 0.16
N ALA A 133 14.52 3.02 0.02
CA ALA A 133 14.61 1.77 -0.71
C ALA A 133 15.64 0.82 -0.07
N ASP A 134 15.45 -0.48 -0.25
CA ASP A 134 16.41 -1.52 0.19
C ASP A 134 17.06 -2.27 -0.98
N GLY A 135 16.96 -1.71 -2.19
CA GLY A 135 17.44 -2.32 -3.43
C GLY A 135 16.44 -3.29 -4.08
N THR A 136 15.42 -3.74 -3.36
CA THR A 136 14.34 -4.58 -3.90
C THR A 136 13.01 -3.85 -3.86
N THR A 137 12.63 -3.35 -2.68
CA THR A 137 11.38 -2.64 -2.43
C THR A 137 11.65 -1.14 -2.31
N THR A 138 10.83 -0.33 -2.97
CA THR A 138 10.71 1.11 -2.68
C THR A 138 9.65 1.32 -1.61
N TYR A 139 9.97 2.02 -0.53
CA TYR A 139 9.08 2.32 0.58
C TYR A 139 8.69 3.79 0.53
N VAL A 140 7.40 4.07 0.56
CA VAL A 140 6.85 5.43 0.46
C VAL A 140 5.94 5.70 1.64
N ASN A 141 6.32 6.68 2.45
CA ASN A 141 5.43 7.26 3.44
C ASN A 141 4.71 8.47 2.81
N ALA A 142 3.45 8.27 2.47
CA ALA A 142 2.57 9.23 1.82
C ALA A 142 1.69 10.01 2.82
N SER A 143 2.13 10.19 4.07
CA SER A 143 1.43 11.03 5.04
C SER A 143 1.27 12.46 4.52
N VAL A 144 0.05 12.80 4.08
CA VAL A 144 -0.30 14.15 3.59
C VAL A 144 -0.21 15.19 4.73
N CYS A 145 -0.59 14.78 5.94
CA CYS A 145 -0.54 15.63 7.11
C CYS A 145 0.87 15.69 7.70
N THR A 146 1.28 16.90 8.10
CA THR A 146 2.48 17.14 8.92
C THR A 146 2.23 16.76 10.38
N VAL A 147 3.27 16.84 11.22
CA VAL A 147 3.16 16.65 12.68
C VAL A 147 2.16 17.56 13.38
N ASN A 148 1.83 18.69 12.76
CA ASN A 148 0.85 19.65 13.26
C ASN A 148 -0.55 19.42 12.67
N TYR A 149 -0.78 18.25 12.06
CA TYR A 149 -2.05 17.85 11.43
C TYR A 149 -2.50 18.79 10.29
N GLN A 150 -1.55 19.47 9.65
CA GLN A 150 -1.80 20.30 8.47
C GLN A 150 -1.53 19.50 7.19
N PRO A 151 -2.45 19.45 6.21
CA PRO A 151 -2.31 18.66 4.97
C PRO A 151 -1.40 19.37 3.95
N LEU A 152 -0.11 19.47 4.27
CA LEU A 152 0.85 20.29 3.52
C LEU A 152 1.91 19.47 2.77
N ASN A 153 2.04 18.18 3.07
CA ASN A 153 3.01 17.36 2.37
C ASN A 153 2.51 17.11 0.93
N PRO A 154 3.32 17.40 -0.10
CA PRO A 154 2.88 17.26 -1.48
C PRO A 154 2.73 15.77 -1.86
N PRO A 155 1.92 15.45 -2.88
CA PRO A 155 1.86 14.10 -3.42
C PRO A 155 3.24 13.60 -3.87
N ILE A 156 3.55 12.35 -3.59
CA ILE A 156 4.74 11.67 -4.10
C ILE A 156 4.36 10.95 -5.38
N VAL A 157 5.06 11.25 -6.48
CA VAL A 157 4.85 10.61 -7.78
C VAL A 157 5.93 9.54 -7.99
N ILE A 158 5.52 8.29 -8.19
CA ILE A 158 6.41 7.15 -8.45
C ILE A 158 6.06 6.54 -9.80
N ASP A 159 7.06 6.40 -10.67
CA ASP A 159 6.94 5.66 -11.92
C ASP A 159 7.42 4.22 -11.72
N LEU A 160 6.53 3.25 -11.90
CA LEU A 160 6.87 1.83 -11.88
C LEU A 160 6.93 1.27 -13.31
N PRO A 161 8.02 0.58 -13.69
CA PRO A 161 8.09 -0.10 -14.99
C PRO A 161 6.94 -1.12 -15.11
N THR A 162 6.21 -1.08 -16.22
CA THR A 162 5.25 -2.14 -16.54
C THR A 162 5.97 -3.48 -16.68
N PRO A 163 5.42 -4.58 -16.14
CA PRO A 163 5.96 -5.91 -16.37
C PRO A 163 6.09 -6.15 -17.88
N ARG A 164 7.25 -6.65 -18.32
CA ARG A 164 7.42 -7.08 -19.72
C ARG A 164 6.60 -8.34 -19.89
N ASN A 165 5.66 -8.35 -20.84
CA ASN A 165 5.02 -9.58 -21.29
C ASN A 165 6.12 -10.49 -21.85
N THR A 166 6.51 -11.51 -21.08
CA THR A 166 7.31 -12.65 -21.55
C THR A 166 6.39 -13.74 -22.06
#